data_AF-A0A963YQF8-F1
#
_entry.id   AF-A0A963YQF8-F1
#
_cell.length_a   1.000
_cell.length_b   1.000
_cell.length_c   1.000
_cell.angle_alpha   90.00
_cell.angle_beta   90.00
_cell.angle_gamma   90.00
#
_symmetry.space_group_name_H-M   'P 1'
#
loop_
_entity.id
_entity.type
_entity.pdbx_description
1 polymer ?
#
loop_
_entity_poly.entity_id
_entity_poly.type
_entity_poly.pdbx_seq_one_letter_code
_entity_poly.pdbx_strand_id
1 'polypeptide(L)'
;MIVVPYKLFQEKLFVDSEKASVPEPLLRFLLSRLIELSDFDEEDYLERNPDVATSIRRGECESGKYHYANFGYFEGRATSLLAFSEEFYTAANPDVARAVAAGDWPNGQAHFNREGLGEWRSPNSGLVASFELWRSLFESDAGEGEAAAGFGEEPVDLNDDVIEVMPIRHVAAHY
;
A
#
# COMPACT_ATOMS: atom_id res chain seq x y z
N MET A 1 17.20 14.07 -3.89
CA MET A 1 16.43 14.85 -4.90
C MET A 1 16.18 13.95 -6.10
N ILE A 2 14.94 13.56 -6.36
CA ILE A 2 14.56 12.88 -7.61
C ILE A 2 14.42 13.95 -8.69
N VAL A 3 15.06 13.75 -9.83
CA VAL A 3 14.81 14.54 -11.04
C VAL A 3 13.98 13.68 -11.97
N VAL A 4 12.68 13.99 -12.08
CA VAL A 4 11.83 13.37 -13.10
C VAL A 4 12.07 14.14 -14.41
N PRO A 5 12.63 13.52 -15.46
CA PRO A 5 12.84 14.20 -16.74
C PRO A 5 11.50 14.37 -17.46
N TYR A 6 10.67 15.30 -16.99
CA TYR A 6 9.27 15.43 -17.40
C TYR A 6 9.09 15.56 -18.92
N LYS A 7 10.02 16.20 -19.63
CA LYS A 7 9.98 16.26 -21.10
C LYS A 7 10.05 14.87 -21.75
N LEU A 8 10.92 13.98 -21.27
CA LEU A 8 11.00 12.59 -21.75
C LEU A 8 9.81 11.76 -21.26
N PHE A 9 9.33 12.06 -20.05
CA PHE A 9 8.12 11.44 -19.51
C PHE A 9 6.90 11.74 -20.37
N GLN A 10 6.74 12.98 -20.81
CA GLN A 10 5.65 13.42 -21.67
C GLN A 10 5.62 12.68 -23.01
N GLU A 11 6.77 12.31 -23.58
CA GLU A 11 6.84 11.50 -24.81
C GLU A 11 6.35 10.05 -24.62
N LYS A 12 6.35 9.57 -23.37
CA LYS A 12 5.91 8.21 -22.99
C LYS A 12 4.52 8.19 -22.36
N LEU A 13 3.96 9.35 -22.03
CA LEU A 13 2.59 9.52 -21.61
C LEU A 13 1.69 9.40 -22.84
N PHE A 14 0.80 8.41 -22.82
CA PHE A 14 -0.27 8.34 -23.80
C PHE A 14 -1.47 9.06 -23.22
N VAL A 15 -1.70 10.30 -23.65
CA VAL A 15 -2.84 11.11 -23.21
C VAL A 15 -3.91 11.04 -24.29
N ASP A 16 -5.05 10.42 -23.99
CA ASP A 16 -6.28 10.60 -24.75
C ASP A 16 -7.12 11.75 -24.15
N SER A 17 -8.34 11.96 -24.63
CA SER A 17 -9.16 13.10 -24.18
C SER A 17 -9.52 13.08 -22.70
N GLU A 18 -9.36 11.95 -22.01
CA GLU A 18 -9.80 11.77 -20.61
C GLU A 18 -8.74 11.11 -19.72
N LYS A 19 -7.82 10.30 -20.27
CA LYS A 19 -6.90 9.47 -19.51
C LYS A 19 -5.46 9.59 -20.00
N ALA A 20 -4.53 9.61 -19.04
CA ALA A 20 -3.11 9.46 -19.28
C ALA A 20 -2.67 8.06 -18.89
N SER A 21 -2.16 7.28 -19.85
CA SER A 21 -1.57 5.96 -19.60
C SER A 21 -0.05 6.07 -19.45
N VAL A 22 0.46 5.39 -18.42
CA VAL A 22 1.89 5.24 -18.12
C VAL A 22 2.25 3.75 -18.13
N PRO A 23 3.44 3.37 -18.61
CA PRO A 23 3.95 2.01 -18.44
C PRO A 23 4.02 1.64 -16.96
N GLU A 24 3.48 0.48 -16.57
CA GLU A 24 3.52 0.00 -15.17
C GLU A 24 4.95 0.02 -14.58
N PRO A 25 6.02 -0.44 -15.27
CA PRO A 25 7.37 -0.40 -14.71
C PRO A 25 7.84 1.03 -14.39
N LEU A 26 7.37 2.02 -15.15
CA LEU A 26 7.70 3.43 -14.91
C LEU A 26 6.96 3.97 -13.69
N LEU A 27 5.67 3.65 -13.54
CA LEU A 27 4.90 4.02 -12.36
C LEU A 27 5.51 3.41 -11.10
N ARG A 28 5.80 2.10 -11.12
CA ARG A 28 6.47 1.42 -10.01
C ARG A 28 7.80 2.06 -9.66
N PHE A 29 8.65 2.34 -10.66
CA PHE A 29 9.92 3.02 -10.44
C PHE A 29 9.74 4.37 -9.72
N LEU A 30 8.79 5.19 -10.15
CA LEU A 30 8.54 6.50 -9.54
C LEU A 30 8.04 6.34 -8.09
N LEU A 31 7.11 5.42 -7.84
CA LEU A 31 6.59 5.14 -6.49
C LEU A 31 7.69 4.64 -5.55
N SER A 32 8.48 3.65 -5.98
CA SER A 32 9.61 3.13 -5.21
C SER A 32 10.59 4.24 -4.86
N ARG A 33 10.94 5.11 -5.83
CA ARG A 33 11.84 6.24 -5.56
C ARG A 33 11.26 7.24 -4.57
N LEU A 34 9.97 7.55 -4.66
CA LEU A 34 9.31 8.44 -3.71
C LEU A 34 9.35 7.88 -2.28
N ILE A 35 9.12 6.57 -2.12
CA ILE A 35 9.19 5.87 -0.83
C ILE A 35 10.63 5.84 -0.30
N GLU A 36 11.61 5.59 -1.16
CA GLU A 36 13.04 5.65 -0.76
C GLU A 36 13.44 7.04 -0.24
N LEU A 37 12.76 8.09 -0.67
CA LEU A 37 12.96 9.46 -0.18
C LEU A 37 12.10 9.85 1.02
N SER A 38 11.09 9.06 1.39
CA SER A 38 10.24 9.38 2.54
C SER A 38 10.97 9.10 3.85
N ASP A 39 10.49 9.72 4.92
CA ASP A 39 10.79 9.23 6.27
C ASP A 39 10.25 7.80 6.38
N PHE A 40 11.04 6.90 6.97
CA PHE A 40 10.73 5.48 7.08
C PHE A 40 11.36 4.95 8.36
N ASP A 41 10.53 4.33 9.20
CA ASP A 41 10.98 3.66 10.42
C ASP A 41 11.30 2.20 10.08
N GLU A 42 12.59 1.94 9.86
CA GLU A 42 13.05 0.61 9.49
C GLU A 42 12.97 -0.39 10.64
N GLU A 43 13.18 0.06 11.88
CA GLU A 43 13.10 -0.82 13.05
C GLU A 43 11.67 -1.34 13.22
N ASP A 44 10.69 -0.43 13.20
CA ASP A 44 9.26 -0.74 13.26
C ASP A 44 8.82 -1.70 12.14
N TYR A 45 9.34 -1.50 10.93
CA TYR A 45 9.04 -2.36 9.79
C TYR A 45 9.62 -3.76 9.96
N LEU A 46 10.87 -3.90 10.42
CA LEU A 46 11.52 -5.19 10.60
C LEU A 46 10.94 -5.99 11.77
N GLU A 47 10.43 -5.32 12.81
CA GLU A 47 9.68 -5.97 13.89
C GLU A 47 8.38 -6.62 13.39
N ARG A 48 7.67 -5.95 12.48
CA ARG A 48 6.44 -6.46 11.86
C ARG A 48 6.68 -7.47 10.74
N ASN A 49 7.89 -7.49 10.18
CA ASN A 49 8.26 -8.32 9.03
C ASN A 49 9.53 -9.14 9.32
N PRO A 50 9.46 -10.17 10.19
CA PRO A 50 10.64 -10.95 10.60
C PRO A 50 11.30 -11.74 9.45
N ASP A 51 10.55 -12.03 8.39
CA ASP A 51 11.06 -12.63 7.15
C ASP A 51 12.06 -11.70 6.45
N VAL A 52 11.74 -10.40 6.37
CA VAL A 52 12.62 -9.37 5.82
C VAL A 52 13.87 -9.21 6.68
N ALA A 53 13.71 -9.16 8.00
CA ALA A 53 14.84 -9.10 8.93
C ALA A 53 15.78 -10.31 8.76
N THR A 54 15.22 -11.49 8.45
CA THR A 54 16.00 -12.70 8.15
C THR A 54 16.72 -12.59 6.81
N SER A 55 16.06 -12.08 5.77
CA SER A 55 16.67 -11.86 4.44
C SER A 55 17.87 -10.90 4.52
N ILE A 56 17.75 -9.82 5.30
CA ILE A 56 18.86 -8.87 5.54
C ILE A 56 20.03 -9.57 6.24
N ARG A 57 19.78 -10.35 7.30
CA ARG A 57 20.84 -11.10 8.00
C ARG A 57 21.57 -12.10 7.10
N ARG A 58 20.91 -12.60 6.05
CA ARG A 58 21.50 -13.51 5.05
C ARG A 58 22.24 -12.77 3.92
N GLY A 59 22.18 -11.45 3.88
CA GLY A 59 22.73 -10.63 2.79
C GLY A 59 21.94 -10.73 1.49
N GLU A 60 20.69 -11.20 1.55
CA GLU A 60 19.79 -11.34 0.39
C GLU A 60 19.02 -10.03 0.11
N CYS A 61 18.93 -9.15 1.11
CA CYS A 61 18.28 -7.85 1.03
C CYS A 61 19.15 -6.77 1.68
N GLU A 62 19.25 -5.60 1.06
CA GLU A 62 20.15 -4.52 1.51
C GLU A 62 19.66 -3.85 2.79
N SER A 63 18.36 -3.58 2.89
CA SER A 63 17.73 -2.93 4.05
C SER A 63 16.22 -3.17 4.05
N GLY A 64 15.56 -2.92 5.18
CA GLY A 64 14.11 -2.91 5.29
C GLY A 64 13.49 -1.80 4.46
N LYS A 65 14.15 -0.64 4.34
CA LYS A 65 13.69 0.45 3.47
C LYS A 65 13.73 0.05 2.00
N TYR A 66 14.81 -0.58 1.56
CA TYR A 66 14.92 -1.14 0.22
C TYR A 66 13.81 -2.17 -0.04
N HIS A 67 13.62 -3.10 0.90
CA HIS A 67 12.56 -4.11 0.78
C HIS A 67 11.18 -3.47 0.64
N TYR A 68 10.85 -2.53 1.52
CA TYR A 68 9.55 -1.88 1.51
C TYR A 68 9.32 -1.11 0.21
N ALA A 69 10.28 -0.31 -0.24
CA ALA A 69 10.13 0.50 -1.44
C ALA A 69 9.97 -0.33 -2.73
N ASN A 70 10.58 -1.51 -2.80
CA ASN A 70 10.62 -2.32 -4.03
C ASN A 70 9.63 -3.49 -4.02
N PHE A 71 9.21 -3.95 -2.83
CA PHE A 71 8.33 -5.12 -2.66
C PHE A 71 7.20 -4.81 -1.68
N GLY A 72 7.53 -4.49 -0.42
CA GLY A 72 6.57 -4.44 0.67
C GLY A 72 5.41 -3.46 0.46
N TYR A 73 5.65 -2.30 -0.14
CA TYR A 73 4.60 -1.33 -0.47
C TYR A 73 3.58 -1.90 -1.48
N PHE A 74 4.06 -2.59 -2.51
CA PHE A 74 3.20 -3.18 -3.54
C PHE A 74 2.50 -4.46 -3.06
N GLU A 75 3.04 -5.11 -2.04
CA GLU A 75 2.41 -6.22 -1.32
C GLU A 75 1.38 -5.75 -0.28
N GLY A 76 1.23 -4.43 -0.07
CA GLY A 76 0.34 -3.89 0.95
C GLY A 76 0.81 -4.14 2.39
N ARG A 77 2.11 -4.39 2.61
CA ARG A 77 2.64 -4.63 3.96
C ARG A 77 2.46 -3.39 4.83
N ALA A 78 1.86 -3.59 6.00
CA ALA A 78 1.62 -2.51 6.96
C ALA A 78 2.93 -1.87 7.44
N THR A 79 2.89 -0.56 7.64
CA THR A 79 4.00 0.24 8.18
C THR A 79 3.48 1.28 9.18
N SER A 80 4.36 1.80 10.02
CA SER A 80 4.10 2.97 10.86
C SER A 80 3.92 4.27 10.09
N LEU A 81 4.17 4.31 8.76
CA LEU A 81 4.11 5.55 7.96
C LEU A 81 2.75 6.25 8.05
N LEU A 82 1.68 5.46 8.24
CA LEU A 82 0.33 5.98 8.32
C LEU A 82 -0.05 6.44 9.74
N ALA A 83 0.84 6.31 10.73
CA ALA A 83 0.68 6.78 12.11
C ALA A 83 -0.74 6.58 12.65
N PHE A 84 -1.14 5.33 12.85
CA PHE A 84 -2.51 4.97 13.21
C PHE A 84 -2.90 5.46 14.61
N SER A 85 -4.14 5.94 14.75
CA SER A 85 -4.73 6.36 16.03
C SER A 85 -5.99 5.55 16.31
N GLU A 86 -5.90 4.64 17.28
CA GLU A 86 -7.03 3.79 17.70
C GLU A 86 -8.24 4.62 18.16
N GLU A 87 -7.98 5.66 18.95
CA GLU A 87 -9.02 6.56 19.46
C GLU A 87 -9.74 7.27 18.31
N PHE A 88 -8.99 7.88 17.38
CA PHE A 88 -9.58 8.53 16.21
C PHE A 88 -10.34 7.53 15.34
N TYR A 89 -9.72 6.38 15.04
CA TYR A 89 -10.25 5.43 14.09
C TYR A 89 -11.56 4.81 14.56
N THR A 90 -11.64 4.39 15.83
CA THR A 90 -12.87 3.84 16.40
C THR A 90 -13.96 4.90 16.61
N ALA A 91 -13.59 6.15 16.92
CA ALA A 91 -14.54 7.26 16.99
C ALA A 91 -15.14 7.61 15.61
N ALA A 92 -14.31 7.59 14.56
CA ALA A 92 -14.71 7.87 13.18
C ALA A 92 -15.48 6.69 12.54
N ASN A 93 -15.32 5.47 13.06
CA ASN A 93 -15.91 4.25 12.52
C ASN A 93 -16.71 3.49 13.60
N PRO A 94 -17.96 3.91 13.90
CA PRO A 94 -18.76 3.30 14.96
C PRO A 94 -19.11 1.82 14.73
N ASP A 95 -19.08 1.35 13.49
CA ASP A 95 -19.20 -0.06 13.13
C ASP A 95 -17.99 -0.87 13.59
N VAL A 96 -16.77 -0.37 13.35
CA VAL A 96 -15.54 -1.00 13.83
C VAL A 96 -15.48 -0.98 15.36
N ALA A 97 -15.83 0.14 15.99
CA ALA A 97 -15.85 0.23 17.46
C ALA A 97 -16.75 -0.84 18.09
N ARG A 98 -17.93 -1.10 17.50
CA ARG A 98 -18.83 -2.17 17.95
C ARG A 98 -18.23 -3.56 17.73
N ALA A 99 -17.61 -3.80 16.58
CA ALA A 99 -17.00 -5.09 16.25
C ALA A 99 -15.81 -5.41 17.17
N VAL A 100 -15.00 -4.41 17.53
CA VAL A 100 -13.93 -4.53 18.53
C VAL A 100 -14.52 -4.84 19.92
N ALA A 101 -15.57 -4.13 20.33
CA ALA A 101 -16.23 -4.39 21.62
C ALA A 101 -16.90 -5.78 21.69
N ALA A 102 -17.34 -6.32 20.56
CA ALA A 102 -17.88 -7.68 20.44
C ALA A 102 -16.79 -8.76 20.40
N GLY A 103 -15.52 -8.38 20.17
CA GLY A 103 -14.39 -9.30 20.04
C GLY A 103 -14.19 -9.87 18.63
N ASP A 104 -14.93 -9.37 17.63
CA ASP A 104 -14.78 -9.77 16.23
C ASP A 104 -13.44 -9.28 15.63
N TRP A 105 -12.96 -8.14 16.13
CA TRP A 105 -11.63 -7.61 15.85
C TRP A 105 -10.84 -7.41 17.15
N PRO A 106 -9.53 -7.71 17.18
CA PRO A 106 -8.72 -7.50 18.37
C PRO A 106 -8.53 -6.00 18.69
N ASN A 107 -8.56 -5.13 17.68
CA ASN A 107 -8.51 -3.67 17.77
C ASN A 107 -8.80 -3.04 16.40
N GLY A 108 -8.97 -1.72 16.37
CA GLY A 108 -9.18 -0.94 15.15
C GLY A 108 -7.99 -0.98 14.21
N GLN A 109 -6.75 -1.04 14.71
CA GLN A 109 -5.55 -1.18 13.87
C GLN A 109 -5.59 -2.44 13.01
N ALA A 110 -6.02 -3.57 13.59
CA ALA A 110 -6.14 -4.84 12.89
C ALA A 110 -7.20 -4.78 11.79
N HIS A 111 -8.35 -4.13 12.07
CA HIS A 111 -9.36 -3.86 11.06
C HIS A 111 -8.80 -2.96 9.94
N PHE A 112 -8.12 -1.86 10.30
CA PHE A 112 -7.55 -0.93 9.33
C PHE A 112 -6.56 -1.61 8.38
N ASN A 113 -5.65 -2.40 8.93
CA ASN A 113 -4.62 -3.10 8.15
C ASN A 113 -5.22 -4.12 7.17
N ARG A 114 -6.37 -4.71 7.51
CA ARG A 114 -6.97 -5.79 6.74
C ARG A 114 -8.03 -5.29 5.76
N GLU A 115 -8.88 -4.37 6.19
CA GLU A 115 -10.05 -3.91 5.42
C GLU A 115 -10.05 -2.39 5.26
N GLY A 116 -9.76 -1.65 6.33
CA GLY A 116 -9.99 -0.20 6.37
C GLY A 116 -9.22 0.63 5.33
N LEU A 117 -8.01 0.21 4.94
CA LEU A 117 -7.25 0.88 3.88
C LEU A 117 -7.97 0.77 2.52
N GLY A 118 -8.57 -0.39 2.22
CA GLY A 118 -9.35 -0.61 1.00
C GLY A 118 -10.72 0.07 1.01
N GLU A 119 -11.25 0.37 2.20
CA GLU A 119 -12.51 1.09 2.40
C GLU A 119 -12.35 2.62 2.44
N TRP A 120 -11.17 3.15 2.12
CA TRP A 120 -10.84 4.59 2.21
C TRP A 120 -10.97 5.19 3.62
N ARG A 121 -10.87 4.39 4.69
CA ARG A 121 -11.00 4.88 6.07
C ARG A 121 -9.67 5.44 6.56
N SER A 122 -9.63 6.74 6.85
CA SER A 122 -8.40 7.40 7.33
C SER A 122 -7.93 6.82 8.67
N PRO A 123 -6.63 6.48 8.83
CA PRO A 123 -6.08 5.90 10.07
C PRO A 123 -5.85 6.93 11.18
N ASN A 124 -5.83 8.22 10.87
CA ASN A 124 -5.71 9.32 11.83
C ASN A 124 -6.35 10.61 11.28
N SER A 125 -6.50 11.62 12.13
CA SER A 125 -7.13 12.90 11.75
C SER A 125 -6.31 13.71 10.75
N GLY A 126 -4.98 13.55 10.72
CA GLY A 126 -4.07 14.28 9.83
C GLY A 126 -4.12 13.81 8.38
N LEU A 127 -4.61 12.59 8.13
CA LEU A 127 -4.66 11.98 6.79
C LEU A 127 -6.07 12.02 6.16
N VAL A 128 -7.08 12.54 6.85
CA VAL A 128 -8.47 12.58 6.35
C VAL A 128 -8.56 13.25 4.99
N ALA A 129 -8.01 14.46 4.87
CA ALA A 129 -8.05 15.21 3.62
C ALA A 129 -7.31 14.50 2.48
N SER A 130 -6.21 13.79 2.78
CA SER A 130 -5.46 13.01 1.80
C SER A 130 -6.28 11.83 1.29
N PHE A 131 -6.92 11.07 2.19
CA PHE A 131 -7.77 9.94 1.82
C PHE A 131 -9.00 10.39 1.02
N GLU A 132 -9.62 11.50 1.41
CA GLU A 132 -10.74 12.08 0.66
C GLU A 132 -10.32 12.55 -0.75
N LEU A 133 -9.15 13.19 -0.87
CA LEU A 133 -8.60 13.57 -2.17
C LEU A 133 -8.39 12.34 -3.04
N TRP A 134 -7.70 11.31 -2.53
CA TRP A 134 -7.47 10.08 -3.28
C TRP A 134 -8.79 9.43 -3.70
N ARG A 135 -9.74 9.26 -2.78
CA ARG A 135 -11.05 8.72 -3.11
C ARG A 135 -11.73 9.53 -4.22
N SER A 136 -11.72 10.86 -4.14
CA SER A 136 -12.34 11.72 -5.16
C SER A 136 -11.70 11.58 -6.54
N LEU A 137 -10.38 11.39 -6.61
CA LEU A 137 -9.67 11.18 -7.87
C LEU A 137 -10.07 9.85 -8.51
N PHE A 138 -10.21 8.80 -7.71
CA PHE A 138 -10.61 7.47 -8.19
C PHE A 138 -12.11 7.40 -8.56
N GLU A 139 -12.99 8.05 -7.78
CA GLU A 139 -14.43 8.10 -8.07
C GLU A 139 -14.75 9.02 -9.25
N SER A 140 -13.97 10.08 -9.49
CA SER A 140 -14.16 10.97 -10.64
C SER A 140 -13.91 10.31 -12.00
N ASP A 141 -13.20 9.17 -12.00
CA ASP A 141 -12.89 8.37 -13.20
C ASP A 141 -13.91 7.22 -13.41
N ALA A 142 -14.79 6.99 -12.42
CA ALA A 142 -15.95 6.11 -12.52
C ALA A 142 -17.15 6.92 -13.02
N GLY A 143 -17.30 7.00 -14.36
CA GLY A 143 -18.42 7.70 -14.99
C GLY A 143 -19.79 7.31 -14.40
N GLU A 144 -20.77 8.23 -14.49
CA GLU A 144 -22.17 8.05 -14.09
C GLU A 144 -22.74 6.70 -14.59
N GLY A 145 -22.58 5.62 -13.81
CA GLY A 145 -22.87 4.31 -14.37
C GLY A 145 -22.49 3.09 -13.57
N GLU A 146 -22.21 3.18 -12.28
CA GLU A 146 -22.37 2.02 -11.38
C GLU A 146 -22.44 2.53 -9.94
N ALA A 147 -23.68 2.66 -9.45
CA ALA A 147 -23.92 2.75 -8.02
C ALA A 147 -23.26 1.54 -7.38
N ALA A 148 -22.40 1.77 -6.39
CA ALA A 148 -21.75 0.77 -5.57
C ALA A 148 -22.76 -0.32 -5.15
N ALA A 149 -22.81 -1.41 -5.92
CA ALA A 149 -23.38 -2.66 -5.46
C ALA A 149 -22.42 -3.15 -4.38
N GLY A 150 -22.96 -3.35 -3.18
CA GLY A 150 -22.18 -3.79 -2.03
C GLY A 150 -21.30 -4.99 -2.40
N PHE A 151 -20.08 -4.99 -1.87
CA PHE A 151 -19.19 -6.13 -1.90
C PHE A 151 -19.85 -7.27 -1.14
N GLY A 152 -20.66 -8.04 -1.86
CA GLY A 152 -21.16 -9.35 -1.45
C GLY A 152 -19.98 -10.32 -1.40
N GLU A 153 -19.98 -11.09 -0.33
CA GLU A 153 -19.07 -12.19 -0.04
C GLU A 153 -18.92 -13.12 -1.25
N GLU A 154 -17.70 -13.30 -1.75
CA GLU A 154 -17.23 -14.64 -2.11
C GLU A 154 -15.86 -14.88 -1.43
N PRO A 155 -15.70 -15.98 -0.69
CA PRO A 155 -14.42 -16.31 -0.10
C PRO A 155 -13.44 -16.65 -1.23
N VAL A 156 -12.35 -15.90 -1.34
CA VAL A 156 -11.22 -16.29 -2.18
C VAL A 156 -10.65 -17.57 -1.57
N ASP A 157 -10.85 -18.69 -2.26
CA ASP A 157 -10.20 -19.95 -1.97
C ASP A 157 -8.69 -19.78 -2.21
N LEU A 158 -7.93 -19.64 -1.12
CA LEU A 158 -6.47 -19.52 -1.16
C LEU A 158 -5.77 -20.87 -1.34
N ASN A 159 -6.50 -21.95 -1.68
CA ASN A 159 -5.92 -23.26 -1.95
C ASN A 159 -6.16 -23.71 -3.39
N ASP A 160 -5.64 -22.96 -4.37
CA ASP A 160 -5.13 -23.54 -5.62
C ASP A 160 -4.43 -22.45 -6.44
N ASP A 161 -3.32 -21.97 -5.90
CA ASP A 161 -2.09 -21.82 -6.67
C ASP A 161 -0.98 -21.62 -5.65
N VAL A 162 -0.15 -22.64 -5.53
CA VAL A 162 1.11 -22.59 -4.78
C VAL A 162 1.86 -21.37 -5.31
N ILE A 163 1.83 -20.27 -4.56
CA ILE A 163 2.88 -19.26 -4.64
C ILE A 163 4.12 -20.02 -4.21
N GLU A 164 4.82 -20.62 -5.18
CA GLU A 164 6.20 -20.99 -5.01
C GLU A 164 6.85 -19.72 -4.50
N VAL A 165 7.23 -19.75 -3.22
CA VAL A 165 8.12 -18.78 -2.61
C VAL A 165 9.36 -18.79 -3.50
N MET A 166 9.40 -17.89 -4.49
CA MET A 166 10.53 -17.79 -5.38
C MET A 166 11.71 -17.44 -4.49
N PRO A 167 12.73 -18.31 -4.36
CA PRO A 167 13.91 -17.94 -3.61
C PRO A 167 14.50 -16.71 -4.29
N ILE A 168 14.86 -15.71 -3.48
CA ILE A 168 15.53 -14.49 -3.91
C ILE A 168 16.72 -14.90 -4.78
N ARG A 169 16.55 -14.86 -6.12
CA ARG A 169 17.61 -15.19 -7.05
C ARG A 169 18.56 -14.00 -7.09
N HIS A 170 19.80 -14.26 -6.71
CA HIS A 170 20.97 -13.44 -6.94
C HIS A 170 20.90 -12.78 -8.33
N VAL A 171 20.65 -11.48 -8.38
CA VAL A 171 21.04 -10.68 -9.54
C VAL A 171 22.48 -10.27 -9.27
N ALA A 172 23.41 -11.08 -9.77
CA ALA A 172 24.81 -10.73 -9.81
C ALA A 172 24.96 -9.43 -10.62
N ALA A 173 25.44 -8.37 -9.96
CA ALA A 173 25.87 -7.16 -10.62
C ALA A 173 27.06 -7.49 -11.54
N HIS A 174 26.86 -7.37 -12.85
CA HIS A 174 27.93 -7.15 -13.80
C HIS A 174 27.80 -5.73 -14.34
N TYR A 175 28.64 -4.84 -13.81
CA TYR A 175 29.17 -3.67 -14.49
C TYR A 175 30.68 -3.67 -14.29
#